data_AF-A0A0E0QW68-F1
#
_entry.id   AF-A0A0E0QW68-F1
#
_cell.length_a   1.000
_cell.length_b   1.000
_cell.length_c   1.000
_cell.angle_alpha   90.00
_cell.angle_beta   90.00
_cell.angle_gamma   90.00
#
_symmetry.space_group_name_H-M   'P 1'
#
loop_
_entity.id
_entity.type
_entity.pdbx_description
1 polymer ?
#
loop_
_entity_poly.entity_id
_entity_poly.type
_entity_poly.pdbx_seq_one_letter_code
_entity_poly.pdbx_strand_id
1 'polypeptide(L)'
;MDFEISAVDVGSDVVEVDVLTGETTILRSDLVYDCGQSLNPAVDLGQVEGAFVQGIGFFTNEEYTTNSDGLVINDGTWTYKIPTVDTIPKQFNVELINSARDHKRVLSSK
;
A
#
# COMPACT_ATOMS: atom_id res chain seq x y z
N MET A 1 25.46 -8.36 2.27
CA MET A 1 24.12 -8.06 2.80
C MET A 1 23.28 -9.27 2.45
N ASP A 2 23.13 -10.18 3.40
CA ASP A 2 22.32 -11.37 3.18
C ASP A 2 20.85 -10.97 3.35
N PHE A 3 20.11 -10.94 2.24
CA PHE A 3 18.64 -10.82 2.28
C PHE A 3 18.09 -12.17 2.74
N GLU A 4 18.17 -12.47 4.04
CA GLU A 4 17.78 -13.79 4.56
C GLU A 4 16.26 -14.02 4.54
N ILE A 5 15.44 -13.00 4.27
CA ILE A 5 13.98 -13.12 4.33
C ILE A 5 13.33 -12.35 3.17
N SER A 6 12.57 -13.05 2.32
CA SER A 6 11.60 -12.45 1.40
C SER A 6 10.19 -12.53 2.00
N ALA A 7 9.52 -11.39 2.15
CA ALA A 7 8.06 -11.35 2.14
C ALA A 7 7.61 -11.58 0.69
N VAL A 8 6.56 -12.38 0.51
CA VAL A 8 6.00 -12.67 -0.82
C VAL A 8 4.55 -12.25 -0.79
N ASP A 9 4.25 -11.23 -1.58
CA ASP A 9 2.95 -10.61 -1.61
C ASP A 9 2.42 -10.65 -3.03
N VAL A 10 1.12 -10.90 -3.17
CA VAL A 10 0.43 -10.85 -4.46
C VAL A 10 -0.79 -9.97 -4.29
N GLY A 11 -0.87 -8.94 -5.13
CA GLY A 11 -2.01 -8.04 -5.23
C GLY A 11 -2.66 -8.15 -6.60
N SER A 12 -3.98 -8.03 -6.64
CA SER A 12 -4.75 -7.86 -7.88
C SER A 12 -5.71 -6.69 -7.71
N ASP A 13 -5.63 -5.73 -8.62
CA ASP A 13 -6.42 -4.51 -8.60
C ASP A 13 -7.29 -4.41 -9.84
N VAL A 14 -8.55 -4.02 -9.62
CA VAL A 14 -9.50 -3.69 -10.69
C VAL A 14 -9.80 -2.21 -10.61
N VAL A 15 -9.46 -1.50 -11.68
CA VAL A 15 -9.61 -0.05 -11.78
C VAL A 15 -10.55 0.32 -12.93
N GLU A 16 -11.39 1.32 -12.69
CA GLU A 16 -12.18 1.99 -13.70
C GLU A 16 -11.54 3.34 -14.01
N VAL A 17 -11.42 3.66 -15.29
CA VAL A 17 -10.82 4.91 -15.77
C VAL A 17 -11.86 5.65 -16.60
N ASP A 18 -12.23 6.86 -16.17
CA ASP A 18 -13.02 7.77 -16.98
C ASP A 18 -12.11 8.40 -18.05
N VAL A 19 -12.35 8.03 -19.30
CA VAL A 19 -11.56 8.49 -20.46
C VAL A 19 -11.78 9.97 -20.81
N LEU A 20 -12.83 10.60 -20.29
CA LEU A 20 -13.15 12.01 -20.54
C LEU A 20 -12.50 12.93 -19.50
N THR A 21 -12.47 12.51 -18.23
CA THR A 21 -11.93 13.31 -17.12
C THR A 21 -10.51 12.89 -16.72
N GLY A 22 -10.10 11.66 -17.06
CA GLY A 22 -8.87 11.05 -16.56
C GLY A 22 -8.96 10.55 -15.12
N GLU A 23 -10.16 10.61 -14.50
CA GLU A 23 -10.37 10.15 -13.14
C GLU A 23 -10.25 8.62 -13.06
N THR A 24 -9.58 8.13 -12.03
CA THR A 24 -9.41 6.69 -11.79
C THR A 24 -10.07 6.31 -10.48
N THR A 25 -10.89 5.26 -10.52
CA THR A 25 -11.57 4.69 -9.35
C THR A 25 -11.14 3.25 -9.17
N ILE A 26 -10.65 2.90 -7.98
CA ILE A 26 -10.29 1.52 -7.64
C ILE A 26 -11.57 0.80 -7.18
N LEU A 27 -12.05 -0.14 -8.01
CA LEU A 27 -13.27 -0.89 -7.72
C LEU A 27 -13.03 -1.98 -6.69
N ARG A 28 -11.92 -2.70 -6.83
CA ARG A 28 -11.58 -3.82 -5.95
C ARG A 28 -10.07 -4.03 -5.89
N SER A 29 -9.58 -4.31 -4.69
CA SER A 29 -8.21 -4.74 -4.44
C SER A 29 -8.23 -6.02 -3.60
N ASP A 30 -7.60 -7.08 -4.09
CA ASP A 30 -7.35 -8.31 -3.35
C ASP A 30 -5.86 -8.43 -3.09
N LEU A 31 -5.49 -8.50 -1.81
CA LEU A 31 -4.09 -8.58 -1.38
C LEU A 31 -3.88 -9.80 -0.51
N VAL A 32 -2.81 -10.53 -0.82
CA VAL A 32 -2.38 -11.70 -0.05
C VAL A 32 -0.95 -11.44 0.40
N TYR A 33 -0.72 -11.46 1.71
CA TYR A 33 0.57 -11.12 2.32
C TYR A 33 1.08 -12.28 3.19
N ASP A 34 2.32 -12.73 2.97
CA ASP A 34 2.97 -13.71 3.84
C ASP A 34 3.66 -13.04 5.03
N CYS A 35 2.97 -12.97 6.17
CA CYS A 35 3.52 -12.44 7.43
C CYS A 35 4.17 -13.52 8.33
N GLY A 36 4.34 -14.76 7.85
CA GLY A 36 4.75 -15.87 8.72
C GLY A 36 3.84 -15.97 9.96
N GLN A 37 4.41 -16.24 11.14
CA GLN A 37 3.64 -16.34 12.38
C GLN A 37 3.42 -14.96 13.01
N SER A 38 2.38 -14.26 12.55
CA SER A 38 1.95 -12.96 13.08
C SER A 38 1.85 -12.96 14.61
N LEU A 39 2.46 -11.94 15.24
CA LEU A 39 2.40 -11.71 16.69
C LEU A 39 1.04 -11.13 17.10
N ASN A 40 0.50 -10.24 16.26
CA ASN A 40 -0.82 -9.64 16.41
C ASN A 40 -1.45 -9.41 15.04
N PRO A 41 -2.35 -10.31 14.59
CA PRO A 41 -2.94 -10.23 13.27
C PRO A 41 -3.68 -8.93 12.98
N ALA A 42 -4.25 -8.27 14.00
CA ALA A 42 -4.97 -7.01 13.82
C ALA A 42 -4.02 -5.84 13.53
N VAL A 43 -2.83 -5.83 14.11
CA VAL A 43 -1.82 -4.79 13.86
C VAL A 43 -1.18 -5.00 12.50
N ASP A 44 -0.82 -6.25 12.19
CA ASP A 44 -0.16 -6.59 10.93
C ASP A 44 -1.09 -6.32 9.74
N LEU A 45 -2.39 -6.62 9.89
CA LEU A 45 -3.41 -6.26 8.91
C LEU A 45 -3.46 -4.75 8.66
N GLY A 46 -3.51 -3.94 9.73
CA GLY A 46 -3.53 -2.48 9.60
C GLY A 46 -2.25 -1.89 8.97
N GLN A 47 -1.10 -2.53 9.18
CA GLN A 47 0.16 -2.13 8.50
C GLN A 47 0.09 -2.41 7.01
N VAL A 48 -0.41 -3.59 6.62
CA VAL A 48 -0.57 -3.96 5.21
C VAL A 48 -1.56 -3.04 4.51
N GLU A 49 -2.72 -2.77 5.13
CA GLU A 49 -3.72 -1.84 4.60
C GLU A 49 -3.18 -0.42 4.48
N GLY A 50 -2.51 0.08 5.51
CA GLY A 50 -1.93 1.43 5.53
C GLY A 50 -0.83 1.60 4.49
N ALA A 51 0.08 0.63 4.37
CA ALA A 51 1.14 0.63 3.38
C ALA A 51 0.57 0.59 1.95
N PHE A 52 -0.49 -0.19 1.72
CA PHE A 52 -1.15 -0.25 0.42
C PHE A 52 -1.81 1.09 0.03
N VAL A 53 -2.57 1.70 0.94
CA VAL A 53 -3.20 3.01 0.70
C VAL A 53 -2.16 4.10 0.49
N GLN A 54 -1.06 4.07 1.23
CA GLN A 54 0.06 4.99 1.03
C GLN A 54 0.73 4.79 -0.34
N GLY A 55 0.89 3.54 -0.78
CA GLY A 55 1.40 3.20 -2.11
C GLY A 55 0.49 3.72 -3.23
N ILE A 56 -0.83 3.57 -3.09
CA ILE A 56 -1.79 4.15 -4.04
C ILE A 56 -1.56 5.66 -4.18
N GLY A 57 -1.48 6.37 -3.05
CA GLY A 57 -1.20 7.80 -3.02
C GLY A 57 0.05 8.16 -3.82
N PHE A 58 1.15 7.47 -3.53
CA PHE A 58 2.43 7.67 -4.19
C PHE A 58 2.36 7.53 -5.73
N PHE A 59 1.58 6.58 -6.25
CA PHE A 59 1.53 6.32 -7.69
C PHE A 59 0.44 7.11 -8.43
N THR A 60 -0.63 7.53 -7.78
CA THR A 60 -1.77 8.16 -8.46
C THR A 60 -1.94 9.64 -8.14
N ASN A 61 -1.76 10.05 -6.89
CA ASN A 61 -2.23 11.36 -6.40
C ASN A 61 -1.11 12.28 -5.94
N GLU A 62 -0.04 11.71 -5.40
CA GLU A 62 1.06 12.45 -4.78
C GLU A 62 2.05 12.90 -5.84
N GLU A 63 1.81 14.08 -6.39
CA GLU A 63 2.76 14.73 -7.29
C GLU A 63 3.77 15.57 -6.50
N TYR A 64 5.05 15.43 -6.83
CA TYR A 64 6.13 16.23 -6.27
C TYR A 64 6.66 17.21 -7.31
N THR A 65 6.11 18.42 -7.32
CA THR A 65 6.54 19.47 -8.23
C THR A 65 7.66 20.31 -7.62
N THR A 66 8.67 20.59 -8.43
CA THR A 66 9.81 21.44 -8.07
C THR A 66 9.91 22.63 -9.01
N ASN A 67 10.38 23.77 -8.50
CA ASN A 67 10.67 24.93 -9.32
C ASN A 67 12.01 24.78 -10.07
N SER A 68 12.35 25.76 -10.92
CA SER A 68 13.63 25.81 -11.65
C SER A 68 14.86 25.83 -10.74
N ASP A 69 14.69 26.21 -9.48
CA ASP A 69 15.75 26.28 -8.46
C ASP A 69 15.87 24.99 -7.63
N GLY A 70 15.02 23.97 -7.92
CA GLY A 70 15.00 22.68 -7.24
C GLY A 70 14.24 22.66 -5.91
N LEU A 71 13.51 23.73 -5.57
CA LEU A 71 12.68 23.80 -4.37
C LEU A 71 11.28 23.23 -4.63
N VAL A 72 10.75 22.52 -3.64
CA VAL A 72 9.38 22.00 -3.66
C VAL A 72 8.40 23.15 -3.61
N ILE A 73 7.46 23.17 -4.54
CA ILE A 73 6.42 24.21 -4.59
C ILE A 73 5.14 23.79 -3.86
N ASN A 74 5.00 22.51 -3.52
CA ASN A 74 3.88 21.97 -2.76
C ASN A 74 4.06 22.27 -1.27
N ASP A 75 3.37 23.31 -0.79
CA ASP A 75 3.48 23.85 0.56
C ASP A 75 2.32 23.49 1.50
N GLY A 76 1.36 22.67 1.05
CA GLY A 76 0.24 22.25 1.90
C GLY A 76 -0.66 21.18 1.29
N THR A 77 -1.66 20.75 2.05
CA THR A 77 -2.64 19.71 1.65
C THR A 77 -3.55 20.13 0.49
N TRP A 78 -3.52 21.41 0.12
CA TRP A 78 -4.18 21.90 -1.09
C TRP A 78 -3.39 21.59 -2.36
N THR A 79 -2.06 21.60 -2.27
CA THR A 79 -1.12 21.39 -3.38
C THR A 79 -0.55 19.97 -3.40
N TYR A 80 -0.57 19.27 -2.26
CA TYR A 80 -0.22 17.85 -2.13
C TYR A 80 -1.45 17.03 -1.70
N LYS A 81 -1.92 16.15 -2.59
CA LYS A 81 -3.14 15.37 -2.36
C LYS A 81 -2.82 14.00 -1.82
N ILE A 82 -2.90 13.88 -0.49
CA ILE A 82 -2.87 12.58 0.18
C ILE A 82 -4.10 11.74 -0.22
N PRO A 83 -4.01 10.41 -0.15
CA PRO A 83 -5.16 9.53 -0.24
C PRO A 83 -6.28 9.96 0.71
N THR A 84 -7.49 9.98 0.20
CA THR A 84 -8.71 10.22 0.97
C THR A 84 -9.62 9.00 0.92
N VAL A 85 -10.74 9.04 1.63
CA VAL A 85 -11.74 7.96 1.65
C VAL A 85 -12.34 7.67 0.26
N ASP A 86 -12.22 8.59 -0.69
CA ASP A 86 -12.72 8.38 -2.05
C ASP A 86 -11.70 7.67 -2.95
N THR A 87 -10.43 7.62 -2.53
CA THR A 87 -9.33 7.04 -3.33
C THR A 87 -8.94 5.64 -2.86
N ILE A 88 -9.50 5.17 -1.75
CA ILE A 88 -9.33 3.77 -1.31
C ILE A 88 -10.19 2.83 -2.14
N PRO A 89 -9.84 1.53 -2.25
CA PRO A 89 -10.64 0.56 -2.98
C PRO A 89 -12.05 0.45 -2.39
N LYS A 90 -13.09 0.47 -3.24
CA LYS A 90 -14.49 0.28 -2.80
C LYS A 90 -14.70 -1.07 -2.13
N GLN A 91 -13.99 -2.08 -2.60
CA GLN A 91 -13.87 -3.38 -1.95
C GLN A 91 -12.40 -3.68 -1.71
N PHE A 92 -11.99 -3.79 -0.45
CA PHE A 92 -10.62 -4.11 -0.08
C PHE A 92 -10.58 -5.41 0.72
N ASN A 93 -10.02 -6.46 0.12
CA ASN A 93 -9.87 -7.77 0.76
C ASN A 93 -8.38 -8.01 1.00
N VAL A 94 -7.99 -8.21 2.27
CA VAL A 94 -6.61 -8.52 2.65
C VAL A 94 -6.59 -9.84 3.40
N GLU A 95 -5.77 -10.78 2.93
CA GLU A 95 -5.55 -12.08 3.56
C GLU A 95 -4.10 -12.21 4.00
N LEU A 96 -3.91 -12.56 5.28
CA LEU A 96 -2.60 -12.84 5.86
C LEU A 96 -2.34 -14.36 5.82
N ILE A 97 -1.35 -14.78 5.02
CA ILE A 97 -0.91 -16.17 4.99
C ILE A 97 0.09 -16.41 6.11
N ASN A 98 -0.15 -17.46 6.88
CA ASN A 98 0.71 -17.91 7.96
C ASN A 98 1.66 -19.01 7.45
N SER A 99 2.76 -18.61 6.82
CA SER A 99 3.75 -19.57 6.29
C SER A 99 4.62 -20.18 7.39
N ALA A 100 5.13 -21.39 7.13
CA ALA A 100 5.76 -22.27 8.10
C ALA A 100 6.91 -21.64 8.92
N ARG A 101 7.02 -22.11 10.17
CA ARG A 101 7.95 -21.67 11.23
C ARG A 101 9.36 -21.38 10.72
N ASP A 102 9.74 -20.11 10.75
CA ASP A 102 11.14 -19.72 10.70
C ASP A 102 11.72 -19.73 12.12
N HIS A 103 12.65 -20.65 12.38
CA HIS A 103 13.31 -20.81 13.68
C HIS A 103 14.36 -19.74 13.97
N LYS A 104 14.71 -18.88 12.99
CA LYS A 104 15.65 -17.76 13.19
C LYS A 104 15.00 -16.52 13.81
N ARG A 105 13.67 -16.48 13.94
CA ARG A 105 12.92 -15.27 14.34
C ARG A 105 12.22 -15.43 15.69
N VAL A 106 12.03 -14.30 16.38
CA VAL A 106 11.25 -14.26 17.61
C VAL A 106 9.83 -14.73 17.29
N LEU A 107 9.45 -15.88 17.83
CA LEU A 107 8.15 -16.54 17.62
C LEU A 107 7.80 -16.81 16.14
N SER A 108 8.80 -16.93 15.25
CA SER A 108 8.59 -17.16 13.81
C SER A 108 7.79 -16.07 13.07
N SER A 109 7.73 -14.85 13.62
CA SER A 109 7.06 -13.67 13.02
C SER A 109 7.87 -13.05 11.87
N LYS A 110 7.19 -12.49 10.86
CA LYS A 110 7.82 -11.86 9.69
C LYS A 110 7.56 -10.38 9.58
#